data_AF-A0A7D5SAT0-F1
#
_entry.id   AF-A0A7D5SAT0-F1
#
_cell.length_a   1.000
_cell.length_b   1.000
_cell.length_c   1.000
_cell.angle_alpha   90.00
_cell.angle_beta   90.00
_cell.angle_gamma   90.00
#
_symmetry.space_group_name_H-M   'P 1'
#
loop_
_entity.id
_entity.type
_entity.pdbx_description
1 polymer ?
#
loop_
_entity_poly.entity_id
_entity_poly.type
_entity_poly.pdbx_seq_one_letter_code
_entity_poly.pdbx_strand_id
1 'polypeptide(L)' 'MQKEPGFGGRASIQGKVFVYDTNKEQTDTLAEGYLGNINVFISVDGQEGVLEQVDTDLNGSYKLKSFARGPINCGFTAIA' A
#
# COMPACT_ATOMS: atom_id res chain seq x y z
N MET A 1 -8.10 -31.57 16.04
CA MET A 1 -6.67 -31.25 15.89
C MET A 1 -6.55 -29.75 15.66
N GLN A 2 -6.31 -28.96 16.71
CA GLN A 2 -5.94 -27.55 16.55
C GLN A 2 -4.50 -27.52 16.02
N LYS A 3 -4.29 -26.81 14.92
CA LYS A 3 -2.96 -26.63 14.32
C LYS A 3 -2.31 -25.44 15.02
N GLU A 4 -1.16 -25.66 15.65
CA GLU A 4 -0.31 -24.57 16.15
C GLU A 4 -0.04 -23.56 15.01
N PRO A 5 -0.04 -22.25 15.27
CA PRO A 5 0.31 -21.26 14.26
C PRO A 5 1.73 -21.54 13.75
N GLY A 6 1.87 -21.91 12.46
CA GLY A 6 3.18 -22.16 11.86
C GLY A 6 4.10 -20.95 12.00
N PHE A 7 5.41 -21.16 12.10
CA PHE A 7 6.42 -20.09 12.16
C PHE A 7 6.58 -19.45 10.78
N GLY A 8 6.47 -18.13 10.69
CA GLY A 8 6.22 -17.40 9.44
C GLY A 8 7.49 -16.99 8.74
N GLY A 9 7.61 -17.39 7.48
CA GLY A 9 8.58 -16.83 6.54
C GLY A 9 8.25 -15.38 6.19
N ARG A 10 9.23 -14.70 5.60
CA ARG A 10 9.12 -13.33 5.05
C ARG A 10 7.80 -13.17 4.29
N ALA A 11 6.93 -12.28 4.75
CA ALA A 11 5.72 -11.91 4.01
C ALA A 11 6.07 -10.82 2.99
N SER A 12 5.33 -10.74 1.90
CA SER A 12 5.40 -9.60 0.98
C SER A 12 4.01 -9.05 0.77
N ILE A 13 3.90 -7.73 0.74
CA ILE A 13 2.66 -7.03 0.40
C ILE A 13 2.83 -6.50 -1.03
N GLN A 14 1.86 -6.76 -1.88
CA GLN A 14 1.86 -6.29 -3.27
C GLN A 14 0.45 -5.84 -3.64
N GLY A 15 0.36 -4.84 -4.52
CA GLY A 15 -0.92 -4.28 -4.93
C GLY A 15 -0.78 -3.33 -6.10
N LYS A 16 -1.89 -2.67 -6.43
CA LYS A 16 -1.94 -1.59 -7.41
C LYS A 16 -2.70 -0.39 -6.84
N VAL A 17 -2.25 0.81 -7.21
CA VAL A 17 -2.94 2.07 -6.87
C VAL A 17 -3.83 2.45 -8.03
N PHE A 18 -5.14 2.48 -7.78
CA PHE A 18 -6.16 2.96 -8.71
C PHE A 18 -6.73 4.28 -8.19
N VAL A 19 -6.87 5.26 -9.08
CA VAL A 19 -7.36 6.61 -8.73
C VAL A 19 -8.55 6.99 -9.61
N TYR A 20 -9.41 7.81 -9.03
CA TYR A 20 -10.48 8.51 -9.73
C TYR A 20 -10.12 9.99 -9.74
N ASP A 21 -9.97 10.57 -10.93
CA ASP A 21 -9.93 12.02 -11.12
C ASP A 21 -11.37 12.51 -11.28
N THR A 22 -11.75 13.48 -10.46
CA THR A 22 -13.13 13.97 -10.41
C THR A 22 -13.17 15.46 -10.69
N ASN A 23 -14.35 15.94 -11.10
CA ASN A 23 -14.57 17.38 -11.18
C ASN A 23 -14.37 18.03 -9.80
N LYS A 24 -14.31 19.36 -9.75
CA LYS A 24 -14.08 20.08 -8.48
C LYS A 24 -15.14 19.79 -7.40
N GLU A 25 -16.33 19.37 -7.81
CA GLU A 25 -17.45 19.06 -6.92
C GLU A 25 -17.43 17.60 -6.44
N GLN A 26 -16.48 16.78 -6.93
CA GLN A 26 -16.36 15.35 -6.66
C GLN A 26 -17.61 14.54 -7.05
N THR A 27 -18.41 15.05 -7.98
CA THR A 27 -19.67 14.44 -8.41
C THR A 27 -19.51 13.59 -9.67
N ASP A 28 -18.64 14.02 -10.60
CA ASP A 28 -18.39 13.32 -11.85
C ASP A 28 -16.94 12.84 -11.93
N THR A 29 -16.75 11.58 -12.31
CA THR A 29 -15.43 11.04 -12.69
C THR A 29 -15.05 11.55 -14.07
N LEU A 30 -13.96 12.31 -14.16
CA LEU A 30 -13.41 12.83 -15.40
C LEU A 30 -12.41 11.86 -16.04
N ALA A 31 -11.65 11.14 -15.20
CA ALA A 31 -10.75 10.09 -15.61
C ALA A 31 -10.57 9.06 -14.49
N GLU A 32 -10.17 7.85 -14.84
CA GLU A 32 -9.83 6.82 -13.87
C GLU A 32 -8.70 5.94 -14.41
N GLY A 33 -7.90 5.37 -13.51
CA GLY A 33 -6.81 4.50 -13.93
C GLY A 33 -5.81 4.17 -12.85
N TYR A 34 -4.82 3.37 -13.25
CA TYR A 34 -3.68 3.05 -12.40
C TYR A 34 -2.65 4.18 -12.47
N LEU A 35 -2.11 4.57 -11.31
CA LEU A 35 -1.20 5.70 -11.22
C LEU A 35 0.20 5.29 -10.77
N GLY A 36 1.19 5.58 -11.60
CA GLY A 36 2.60 5.42 -11.29
C GLY A 36 3.18 6.56 -10.47
N ASN A 37 4.38 6.34 -9.92
CA ASN A 37 5.10 7.30 -9.09
C ASN A 37 4.33 7.75 -7.84
N ILE A 38 3.48 6.87 -7.30
CA ILE A 38 2.79 7.11 -6.03
C ILE A 38 3.55 6.43 -4.91
N ASN A 39 3.83 7.21 -3.86
CA ASN A 39 4.54 6.71 -2.70
C ASN A 39 3.61 5.86 -1.83
N VAL A 40 3.95 4.57 -1.71
CA VAL A 40 3.26 3.60 -0.86
C VAL A 40 4.16 3.29 0.32
N PHE A 41 3.63 3.35 1.53
CA PHE A 41 4.41 3.06 2.72
C PHE A 41 3.65 2.20 3.73
N ILE A 42 4.43 1.52 4.56
CA ILE A 42 3.92 0.68 5.64
C ILE A 42 4.37 1.26 6.98
N SER A 43 3.46 1.27 7.94
CA SER A 43 3.72 1.57 9.35
C SER A 43 3.16 0.45 10.23
N VAL A 44 3.72 0.25 11.42
CA VAL A 44 3.14 -0.66 12.42
C VAL A 44 2.29 0.15 13.37
N ASP A 45 1.11 -0.35 13.71
CA ASP A 45 0.30 0.29 14.74
C ASP A 45 1.05 0.34 16.07
N GLY A 46 1.08 1.52 16.71
CA GLY A 46 1.83 1.74 17.95
C GLY A 46 3.35 1.87 17.81
N GLN A 47 3.91 1.91 16.59
CA GLN A 47 5.30 2.33 16.35
C GLN A 47 5.32 3.64 15.55
N GLU A 48 6.11 4.61 16.00
CA GLU A 48 6.33 5.83 15.23
C GLU A 48 7.19 5.55 13.99
N GLY A 49 6.75 6.06 12.84
CA GLY A 49 7.54 6.07 11.60
C GLY A 49 7.12 5.06 10.54
N VAL A 50 7.80 5.17 9.39
CA VAL A 50 7.63 4.31 8.23
C VAL A 50 8.63 3.15 8.31
N LEU A 51 8.14 1.91 8.20
CA LEU A 51 9.00 0.73 8.13
C LEU A 51 9.63 0.56 6.75
N GLU A 52 8.83 0.71 5.71
CA GLU A 52 9.21 0.51 4.32
C GLU A 52 8.37 1.41 3.43
N GLN A 53 8.97 1.90 2.36
CA GLN A 53 8.31 2.71 1.35
C GLN A 53 8.77 2.30 -0.05
N VAL A 54 7.88 2.42 -1.02
CA VAL A 54 8.17 2.15 -2.43
C VAL A 54 7.27 3.03 -3.29
N ASP A 55 7.77 3.46 -4.44
CA ASP A 55 6.93 4.13 -5.43
C ASP A 55 6.29 3.10 -6.37
N THR A 56 5.06 3.34 -6.78
CA THR A 56 4.40 2.52 -7.81
C THR A 56 5.12 2.61 -9.15
N ASP A 57 5.18 1.51 -9.88
CA ASP A 57 5.63 1.50 -11.28
C ASP A 57 4.65 2.26 -12.20
N LEU A 58 5.00 2.44 -13.46
CA LEU A 58 4.15 3.13 -14.45
C LEU A 58 2.76 2.49 -14.65
N ASN A 59 2.56 1.25 -14.20
CA ASN A 59 1.28 0.54 -14.23
C ASN A 59 0.55 0.57 -12.87
N GLY A 60 1.01 1.42 -11.96
CA GLY A 60 0.50 1.59 -10.60
C GLY A 60 0.82 0.45 -9.65
N SER A 61 1.70 -0.48 -10.01
CA SER A 61 2.00 -1.67 -9.20
C SER A 61 3.07 -1.38 -8.16
N TYR A 62 2.94 -1.96 -6.97
CA TYR A 62 3.95 -1.89 -5.91
C TYR A 62 4.17 -3.24 -5.25
N LYS A 63 5.36 -3.43 -4.67
CA LYS A 63 5.71 -4.59 -3.86
C LYS A 63 6.65 -4.20 -2.73
N LEU A 64 6.21 -4.43 -1.51
CA LEU A 64 6.95 -4.21 -0.26
C LEU A 64 7.39 -5.55 0.31
N LYS A 65 8.66 -5.63 0.72
CA LYS A 65 9.26 -6.84 1.29
C LYS A 65 9.20 -6.75 2.81
N SER A 66 8.14 -7.27 3.42
CA SER A 66 7.97 -7.22 4.87
C SER A 66 9.02 -8.06 5.63
N PHE A 67 9.50 -7.47 6.72
CA PHE A 67 10.29 -8.10 7.77
C PHE A 67 9.46 -8.16 9.07
N ALA A 68 9.46 -9.35 9.69
CA ALA A 68 8.91 -9.74 10.99
C ALA A 68 7.43 -9.44 11.31
N ARG A 69 6.81 -10.40 12.01
CA ARG A 69 5.36 -10.47 12.32
C ARG A 69 4.87 -9.34 13.23
N GLY A 70 3.70 -8.79 12.91
CA GLY A 70 2.90 -7.90 13.77
C GLY A 70 1.65 -7.40 13.02
N PRO A 71 0.67 -6.76 13.68
CA PRO A 71 -0.40 -6.02 13.02
C PRO A 71 0.16 -4.81 12.27
N ILE A 72 -0.12 -4.70 10.97
CA ILE A 72 0.47 -3.69 10.07
C ILE A 72 -0.63 -2.75 9.56
N ASN A 73 -0.37 -1.45 9.60
CA ASN A 73 -1.18 -0.42 8.94
C ASN A 73 -0.53 -0.04 7.59
N CYS A 74 -1.31 -0.12 6.51
CA CYS A 74 -0.85 0.27 5.16
C CYS A 74 -1.44 1.63 4.80
N GLY A 75 -0.59 2.57 4.37
CA GLY A 75 -0.97 3.92 3.97
C GLY A 75 -0.46 4.26 2.56
N PHE A 76 -1.13 5.21 1.92
CA PHE A 76 -0.74 5.74 0.61
C PHE A 76 -0.71 7.26 0.70
N THR A 77 0.35 7.88 0.19
CA THR A 77 0.37 9.33 -0.01
C THR A 77 0.59 9.61 -1.48
N ALA A 78 -0.45 10.12 -2.13
CA ALA A 78 -0.33 10.78 -3.41
C ALA A 78 0.03 12.25 -3.13
N ILE A 79 1.28 12.63 -3.42
CA ILE A 79 1.63 14.04 -3.51
C ILE A 79 1.24 14.48 -4.93
N ALA A 80 0.12 15.20 -5.04
CA ALA A 80 -0.36 15.81 -6.27
C ALA A 80 0.25 17.19 -6.47
#